data_AF-V4PCZ5-F1
#
_entry.id   AF-V4PCZ5-F1
#
_cell.length_a   1.000
_cell.length_b   1.000
_cell.length_c   1.000
_cell.angle_alpha   90.00
_cell.angle_beta   90.00
_cell.angle_gamma   90.00
#
_symmetry.space_group_name_H-M   'P 1'
#
loop_
_entity.id
_entity.type
_entity.pdbx_description
1 polymer ?
#
loop_
_entity_poly.entity_id
_entity_poly.type
_entity_poly.pdbx_seq_one_letter_code
_entity_poly.pdbx_strand_id
1 'polypeptide(L)'
;MTIRLLLAAIWFYLVPLSAALPNSAVAATTAEAGAIETIEQIYSNLGVVDVMKLSMQQALINAPSMSNFTSAQKLKLAEITGITIGEQRPALLHKLAVANTGDLTAAQLQVILKISKIKYIQDAIAQGADPSRVADPKTMTAEESAFLDSVEKEQYILDFLARSANFDVVKPDMEAISTTIIERFVTWLSTQKS
;
A
#
# COMPACT_ATOMS: atom_id res chain seq x y z
N MET A 1 -17.82 17.49 4.89
CA MET A 1 -16.36 17.58 4.65
C MET A 1 -15.88 16.14 4.63
N THR A 2 -15.85 15.59 3.42
CA THR A 2 -16.04 14.18 3.06
C THR A 2 -14.73 13.39 3.11
N ILE A 3 -14.81 12.05 3.10
CA ILE A 3 -13.70 11.06 2.94
C ILE A 3 -12.58 11.50 1.97
N ARG A 4 -12.91 12.38 1.02
CA ARG A 4 -11.99 13.12 0.13
C ARG A 4 -10.85 13.87 0.85
N LEU A 5 -11.01 14.28 2.12
CA LEU A 5 -9.95 14.95 2.89
C LEU A 5 -9.08 13.97 3.72
N LEU A 6 -9.60 12.78 4.06
CA LEU A 6 -8.85 11.76 4.80
C LEU A 6 -7.87 11.01 3.88
N LEU A 7 -8.23 10.81 2.62
CA LEU A 7 -7.37 10.13 1.62
C LEU A 7 -6.14 10.96 1.23
N ALA A 8 -6.11 12.26 1.56
CA ALA A 8 -4.94 13.12 1.42
C ALA A 8 -3.91 12.97 2.56
N ALA A 9 -4.26 12.26 3.65
CA ALA A 9 -3.41 12.13 4.84
C ALA A 9 -2.47 10.91 4.82
N ILE A 10 -2.43 10.11 3.74
CA ILE A 10 -1.41 9.05 3.54
C ILE A 10 -0.06 9.64 3.08
N TRP A 11 0.09 10.96 3.19
CA TRP A 11 1.30 11.70 2.86
C TRP A 11 1.94 12.23 4.14
N PHE A 12 3.27 12.11 4.20
CA PHE A 12 4.15 12.26 5.38
C PHE A 12 4.07 11.02 6.29
N TYR A 13 5.13 10.22 6.44
CA TYR A 13 6.30 10.57 7.24
C TYR A 13 7.60 9.93 6.74
N LEU A 14 8.60 10.80 6.56
CA LEU A 14 10.02 10.48 6.47
C LEU A 14 10.71 11.31 7.57
N VAL A 15 10.59 10.89 8.83
CA VAL A 15 11.29 11.45 10.00
C VAL A 15 11.59 10.29 10.99
N PRO A 16 12.76 10.25 11.66
CA PRO A 16 13.19 9.08 12.42
C PRO A 16 12.83 9.10 13.92
N LEU A 17 12.81 7.90 14.52
CA LEU A 17 13.05 7.54 15.94
C LEU A 17 12.00 8.02 16.98
N SER A 18 11.53 7.25 17.98
CA SER A 18 11.81 5.90 18.50
C SER A 18 10.64 5.45 19.38
N ALA A 19 10.33 4.15 19.42
CA ALA A 19 10.17 3.34 20.65
C ALA A 19 9.71 1.94 20.24
N ALA A 20 10.62 0.96 20.36
CA ALA A 20 10.30 -0.44 20.13
C ALA A 20 9.42 -0.98 21.28
N LEU A 21 8.29 -1.59 20.94
CA LEU A 21 7.52 -2.43 21.87
C LEU A 21 7.86 -3.91 21.63
N PRO A 22 7.85 -4.75 22.69
CA PRO A 22 8.30 -6.13 22.62
C PRO A 22 7.32 -6.99 21.81
N ASN A 23 7.83 -7.54 20.70
CA ASN A 23 7.12 -8.49 19.86
C ASN A 23 7.11 -9.86 20.56
N SER A 24 6.00 -10.22 21.21
CA SER A 24 5.79 -11.57 21.73
C SER A 24 4.94 -12.33 20.73
N ALA A 25 5.55 -13.29 20.01
CA ALA A 25 4.84 -14.17 19.09
C ALA A 25 3.93 -15.12 19.89
N VAL A 26 2.66 -14.76 20.00
CA VAL A 26 1.59 -15.65 20.49
C VAL A 26 1.07 -16.44 19.29
N ALA A 27 0.88 -17.75 19.46
CA ALA A 27 0.33 -18.61 18.41
C ALA A 27 -1.06 -18.09 18.01
N ALA A 28 -1.22 -17.73 16.74
CA ALA A 28 -2.45 -17.14 16.22
C ALA A 28 -3.63 -18.11 16.37
N THR A 29 -4.74 -17.65 16.93
CA THR A 29 -5.97 -18.44 17.01
C THR A 29 -6.61 -18.63 15.62
N THR A 30 -7.49 -19.62 15.42
CA THR A 30 -8.18 -19.81 14.13
C THR A 30 -9.03 -18.61 13.72
N ALA A 31 -9.57 -17.86 14.68
CA ALA A 31 -10.28 -16.60 14.43
C ALA A 31 -9.34 -15.49 13.93
N GLU A 32 -8.10 -15.48 14.42
CA GLU A 32 -7.06 -14.53 14.02
C GLU A 32 -6.53 -14.84 12.62
N ALA A 33 -6.37 -16.13 12.26
CA ALA A 33 -6.02 -16.54 10.91
C ALA A 33 -7.05 -16.05 9.86
N GLY A 34 -8.36 -16.19 10.13
CA GLY A 34 -9.40 -15.68 9.23
C GLY A 34 -9.43 -14.15 9.13
N ALA A 35 -9.05 -13.44 10.20
CA ALA A 35 -8.90 -11.99 10.17
C ALA A 35 -7.72 -11.56 9.29
N ILE A 36 -6.57 -12.25 9.39
CA ILE A 36 -5.39 -12.01 8.55
C ILE A 36 -5.76 -12.13 7.07
N GLU A 37 -6.36 -13.26 6.67
CA GLU A 37 -6.77 -13.48 5.28
C GLU A 37 -7.72 -12.39 4.76
N THR A 38 -8.65 -11.94 5.60
CA THR A 38 -9.58 -10.87 5.24
C THR A 38 -8.86 -9.54 5.03
N ILE A 39 -7.88 -9.21 5.88
CA ILE A 39 -7.07 -7.99 5.77
C ILE A 39 -6.14 -8.04 4.56
N GLU A 40 -5.53 -9.20 4.27
CA GLU A 40 -4.75 -9.40 3.04
C GLU A 40 -5.61 -9.10 1.80
N GLN A 41 -6.85 -9.63 1.79
CA GLN A 41 -7.78 -9.37 0.68
C GLN A 41 -8.16 -7.89 0.61
N ILE A 42 -8.40 -7.23 1.75
CA ILE A 42 -8.65 -5.78 1.80
C ILE A 42 -7.46 -5.04 1.17
N TYR A 43 -6.24 -5.23 1.66
CA TYR A 43 -5.05 -4.54 1.14
C TYR A 43 -4.74 -4.85 -0.32
N SER A 44 -5.03 -6.08 -0.77
CA SER A 44 -4.95 -6.46 -2.17
C SER A 44 -5.95 -5.67 -3.02
N ASN A 45 -7.22 -5.60 -2.61
CA ASN A 45 -8.26 -4.86 -3.33
C ASN A 45 -7.95 -3.35 -3.38
N LEU A 46 -7.47 -2.78 -2.27
CA LEU A 46 -7.07 -1.37 -2.19
C LEU A 46 -5.77 -1.06 -2.96
N GLY A 47 -5.06 -2.08 -3.47
CA GLY A 47 -3.83 -1.89 -4.24
C GLY A 47 -2.69 -1.32 -3.42
N VAL A 48 -2.62 -1.62 -2.11
CA VAL A 48 -1.62 -1.03 -1.19
C VAL A 48 -0.18 -1.27 -1.68
N VAL A 49 0.13 -2.48 -2.14
CA VAL A 49 1.46 -2.80 -2.69
C VAL A 49 1.72 -2.08 -4.02
N ASP A 50 0.68 -1.81 -4.82
CA ASP A 50 0.84 -1.04 -6.06
C ASP A 50 1.08 0.45 -5.79
N VAL A 51 0.46 1.00 -4.75
CA VAL A 51 0.77 2.34 -4.23
C VAL A 51 2.24 2.40 -3.78
N MET A 52 2.69 1.45 -2.96
CA MET A 52 4.09 1.34 -2.54
C MET A 52 5.06 1.27 -3.73
N LYS A 53 4.72 0.47 -4.74
CA LYS A 53 5.48 0.35 -5.99
C LYS A 53 5.62 1.69 -6.69
N LEU A 54 4.51 2.41 -6.89
CA LEU A 54 4.53 3.72 -7.55
C LEU A 54 5.33 4.74 -6.75
N SER A 55 5.16 4.79 -5.43
CA SER A 55 5.93 5.69 -4.56
C SER A 55 7.43 5.39 -4.63
N MET A 56 7.83 4.11 -4.60
CA MET A 56 9.24 3.73 -4.71
C MET A 56 9.81 4.05 -6.10
N GLN A 57 9.06 3.78 -7.17
CA GLN A 57 9.47 4.14 -8.54
C GLN A 57 9.71 5.65 -8.65
N GLN A 58 8.78 6.47 -8.14
CA GLN A 58 8.93 7.93 -8.14
C GLN A 58 10.15 8.38 -7.32
N ALA A 59 10.34 7.82 -6.12
CA ALA A 59 11.48 8.15 -5.26
C ALA A 59 12.82 7.82 -5.93
N LEU A 60 12.91 6.65 -6.57
CA LEU A 60 14.12 6.23 -7.28
C LEU A 60 14.36 7.07 -8.53
N ILE A 61 13.36 7.25 -9.40
CA ILE A 61 13.50 7.99 -10.67
C ILE A 61 13.85 9.46 -10.44
N ASN A 62 13.30 10.07 -9.38
CA ASN A 62 13.53 11.46 -9.03
C ASN A 62 14.74 11.67 -8.11
N ALA A 63 15.45 10.61 -7.71
CA ALA A 63 16.66 10.73 -6.92
C ALA A 63 17.72 11.57 -7.67
N PRO A 64 18.45 12.48 -7.00
CA PRO A 64 19.46 13.32 -7.66
C PRO A 64 20.51 12.53 -8.44
N SER A 65 20.88 11.33 -7.96
CA SER A 65 21.80 10.40 -8.62
C SER A 65 21.29 9.87 -9.97
N MET A 66 19.98 9.95 -10.22
CA MET A 66 19.33 9.47 -11.45
C MET A 66 19.18 10.56 -12.52
N SER A 67 19.63 11.79 -12.25
CA SER A 67 19.55 12.93 -13.17
C SER A 67 20.26 12.69 -14.51
N ASN A 68 21.37 11.96 -14.51
CA ASN A 68 22.18 11.67 -15.71
C ASN A 68 21.69 10.45 -16.52
N PHE A 69 20.66 9.75 -16.06
CA PHE A 69 20.15 8.57 -16.74
C PHE A 69 19.19 8.93 -17.87
N THR A 70 19.27 8.20 -18.98
CA THR A 70 18.37 8.37 -20.12
C THR A 70 16.95 7.91 -19.81
N SER A 71 15.97 8.34 -20.60
CA SER A 71 14.58 7.88 -20.46
C SER A 71 14.44 6.36 -20.55
N ALA A 72 15.23 5.71 -21.42
CA ALA A 72 15.23 4.25 -21.54
C ALA A 72 15.76 3.56 -20.27
N GLN A 73 16.82 4.11 -19.67
CA GLN A 73 17.36 3.58 -18.41
C GLN A 73 16.40 3.80 -17.24
N LYS A 74 15.75 4.96 -17.16
CA LYS A 74 14.71 5.24 -16.15
C LYS A 74 13.51 4.31 -16.30
N LEU A 75 13.07 4.05 -17.54
CA LEU A 75 12.01 3.09 -17.83
C LEU A 75 12.42 1.67 -17.37
N LYS A 76 13.67 1.28 -17.62
CA LYS A 76 14.15 -0.04 -17.17
C LYS A 76 14.23 -0.14 -15.65
N LEU A 77 14.65 0.92 -14.96
CA LEU A 77 14.61 0.96 -13.50
C LEU A 77 13.18 0.82 -12.98
N ALA A 78 12.21 1.49 -13.60
CA ALA A 78 10.80 1.36 -13.26
C ALA A 78 10.31 -0.09 -13.45
N GLU A 79 10.67 -0.73 -14.56
CA GLU A 79 10.34 -2.14 -14.84
C GLU A 79 10.92 -3.08 -13.78
N ILE A 80 12.22 -2.96 -13.47
CA ILE A 80 12.89 -3.77 -12.44
C ILE A 80 12.25 -3.54 -11.07
N THR A 81 11.91 -2.30 -10.74
CA THR A 81 11.18 -1.97 -9.50
C THR A 81 9.84 -2.70 -9.44
N GLY A 82 9.09 -2.66 -10.54
CA GLY A 82 7.78 -3.31 -10.62
C GLY A 82 7.86 -4.83 -10.48
N ILE A 83 8.84 -5.46 -11.12
CA ILE A 83 9.11 -6.90 -11.01
C ILE A 83 9.48 -7.26 -9.57
N THR A 84 10.47 -6.57 -9.00
CA THR A 84 11.02 -6.92 -7.68
C THR A 84 9.98 -6.74 -6.56
N ILE A 85 9.17 -5.69 -6.60
CA ILE A 85 8.06 -5.52 -5.64
C ILE A 85 6.95 -6.54 -5.91
N GLY A 86 6.69 -6.86 -7.18
CA GLY A 86 5.74 -7.91 -7.56
C GLY A 86 6.09 -9.28 -6.97
N GLU A 87 7.37 -9.65 -6.98
CA GLU A 87 7.90 -10.88 -6.37
C GLU A 87 7.66 -10.92 -4.84
N GLN A 88 7.73 -9.77 -4.17
CA GLN A 88 7.56 -9.65 -2.71
C GLN A 88 6.12 -9.38 -2.27
N ARG A 89 5.17 -9.20 -3.21
CA ARG A 89 3.78 -8.82 -2.90
C ARG A 89 3.12 -9.73 -1.86
N PRO A 90 3.16 -11.07 -1.96
CA PRO A 90 2.50 -11.92 -0.97
C PRO A 90 3.07 -11.74 0.45
N ALA A 91 4.40 -11.65 0.57
CA ALA A 91 5.07 -11.45 1.86
C ALA A 91 4.75 -10.09 2.48
N LEU A 92 4.74 -9.02 1.66
CA LEU A 92 4.38 -7.68 2.11
C LEU A 92 2.91 -7.62 2.58
N LEU A 93 1.99 -8.17 1.81
CA LEU A 93 0.57 -8.22 2.19
C LEU A 93 0.37 -8.97 3.50
N HIS A 94 1.01 -10.13 3.65
CA HIS A 94 0.92 -10.94 4.87
C HIS A 94 1.45 -10.19 6.10
N LYS A 95 2.65 -9.59 6.00
CA LYS A 95 3.25 -8.81 7.09
C LYS A 95 2.36 -7.64 7.50
N LEU A 96 1.83 -6.90 6.52
CA LEU A 96 0.89 -5.82 6.78
C LEU A 96 -0.38 -6.35 7.45
N ALA A 97 -0.94 -7.45 6.96
CA ALA A 97 -2.16 -8.01 7.53
C ALA A 97 -1.95 -8.41 8.99
N VAL A 98 -0.90 -9.18 9.30
CA VAL A 98 -0.54 -9.59 10.66
C VAL A 98 -0.33 -8.39 11.58
N ALA A 99 0.29 -7.32 11.10
CA ALA A 99 0.52 -6.12 11.91
C ALA A 99 -0.75 -5.28 12.14
N ASN A 100 -1.81 -5.52 11.37
CA ASN A 100 -3.03 -4.73 11.38
C ASN A 100 -4.28 -5.57 11.74
N THR A 101 -4.11 -6.78 12.29
CA THR A 101 -5.18 -7.62 12.85
C THR A 101 -5.85 -7.05 14.11
N GLY A 102 -5.47 -5.87 14.58
CA GLY A 102 -5.93 -5.30 15.84
C GLY A 102 -7.36 -4.72 15.83
N ASP A 103 -8.05 -4.90 16.95
CA ASP A 103 -9.34 -4.34 17.43
C ASP A 103 -10.59 -4.47 16.54
N LEU A 104 -10.46 -4.88 15.27
CA LEU A 104 -11.61 -5.03 14.39
C LEU A 104 -12.30 -6.38 14.64
N THR A 105 -13.60 -6.31 14.93
CA THR A 105 -14.47 -7.48 14.94
C THR A 105 -14.60 -8.06 13.52
N ALA A 106 -14.93 -9.36 13.44
CA ALA A 106 -15.20 -10.00 12.15
C ALA A 106 -16.27 -9.26 11.31
N ALA A 107 -17.30 -8.70 11.96
CA ALA A 107 -18.33 -7.91 11.29
C ALA A 107 -17.77 -6.62 10.67
N GLN A 108 -16.90 -5.90 11.40
CA GLN A 108 -16.25 -4.69 10.89
C GLN A 108 -15.32 -5.00 9.72
N LEU A 109 -14.57 -6.11 9.79
CA LEU A 109 -13.72 -6.56 8.68
C LEU A 109 -14.53 -6.86 7.42
N GLN A 110 -15.72 -7.45 7.54
CA GLN A 110 -16.59 -7.69 6.38
C GLN A 110 -17.13 -6.40 5.75
N VAL A 111 -17.43 -5.38 6.58
CA VAL A 111 -17.82 -4.04 6.08
C VAL A 111 -16.66 -3.42 5.31
N ILE A 112 -15.45 -3.42 5.87
CA ILE A 112 -14.24 -2.88 5.22
C ILE A 112 -13.91 -3.67 3.95
N LEU A 113 -14.05 -5.00 3.97
CA LEU A 113 -13.88 -5.84 2.78
C LEU A 113 -14.83 -5.45 1.66
N LYS A 114 -16.10 -5.17 1.98
CA LYS A 114 -17.07 -4.69 0.99
C LYS A 114 -16.68 -3.32 0.44
N ILE A 115 -16.25 -2.38 1.30
CA ILE A 115 -15.74 -1.06 0.87
C ILE A 115 -14.54 -1.21 -0.06
N SER A 116 -13.61 -2.12 0.24
CA SER A 116 -12.37 -2.30 -0.52
C SER A 116 -12.58 -2.73 -1.97
N LYS A 117 -13.74 -3.33 -2.28
CA LYS A 117 -14.10 -3.78 -3.63
C LYS A 117 -14.70 -2.67 -4.50
N ILE A 118 -15.05 -1.52 -3.91
CA ILE A 118 -15.67 -0.40 -4.63
C ILE A 118 -14.60 0.29 -5.48
N LYS A 119 -14.80 0.28 -6.81
CA LYS A 119 -13.82 0.82 -7.77
C LYS A 119 -13.47 2.29 -7.50
N TYR A 120 -14.45 3.12 -7.19
CA TYR A 120 -14.22 4.52 -6.83
C TYR A 120 -13.23 4.67 -5.66
N ILE A 121 -13.32 3.82 -4.64
CA ILE A 121 -12.41 3.83 -3.48
C ILE A 121 -11.01 3.39 -3.89
N GLN A 122 -10.89 2.33 -4.69
CA GLN A 122 -9.61 1.85 -5.22
C GLN A 122 -8.90 2.93 -6.04
N ASP A 123 -9.64 3.58 -6.95
CA ASP A 123 -9.13 4.66 -7.79
C ASP A 123 -8.74 5.88 -6.95
N ALA A 124 -9.49 6.21 -5.90
CA ALA A 124 -9.17 7.31 -4.99
C ALA A 124 -7.90 7.06 -4.15
N ILE A 125 -7.68 5.83 -3.70
CA ILE A 125 -6.43 5.45 -3.04
C ILE A 125 -5.25 5.49 -4.02
N ALA A 126 -5.44 4.96 -5.23
CA ALA A 126 -4.42 4.99 -6.26
C ALA A 126 -4.07 6.43 -6.69
N GLN A 127 -5.05 7.34 -6.71
CA GLN A 127 -4.83 8.77 -6.96
C GLN A 127 -3.94 9.42 -5.90
N GLY A 128 -3.97 8.93 -4.66
CA GLY A 128 -3.03 9.34 -3.62
C GLY A 128 -1.57 9.06 -3.98
N ALA A 129 -1.29 7.97 -4.71
CA ALA A 129 0.06 7.62 -5.17
C ALA A 129 0.41 8.23 -6.53
N ASP A 130 -0.59 8.40 -7.39
CA ASP A 130 -0.47 8.92 -8.75
C ASP A 130 -1.53 10.00 -8.97
N PRO A 131 -1.19 11.29 -8.75
CA PRO A 131 -2.13 12.40 -8.89
C PRO A 131 -2.71 12.57 -10.30
N SER A 132 -2.14 11.90 -11.32
CA SER A 132 -2.69 11.91 -12.69
C SER A 132 -3.93 11.02 -12.82
N ARG A 133 -4.13 10.08 -11.90
CA ARG A 133 -5.37 9.30 -11.79
C ARG A 133 -6.45 10.16 -11.15
N VAL A 134 -7.68 10.00 -11.62
CA VAL A 134 -8.84 10.71 -11.07
C VAL A 134 -9.90 9.67 -10.72
N ALA A 135 -10.28 9.62 -9.45
CA ALA A 135 -11.41 8.81 -9.02
C ALA A 135 -12.71 9.37 -9.61
N ASP A 136 -13.38 8.60 -10.46
CA ASP A 136 -14.65 8.99 -11.07
C ASP A 136 -15.83 8.43 -10.26
N PRO A 137 -16.66 9.28 -9.62
CA PRO A 137 -17.85 8.84 -8.89
C PRO A 137 -18.83 8.01 -9.74
N LYS A 138 -18.80 8.13 -11.08
CA LYS A 138 -19.65 7.33 -11.97
C LYS A 138 -19.28 5.85 -12.01
N THR A 139 -18.11 5.49 -11.49
CA THR A 139 -17.68 4.08 -11.37
C THR A 139 -18.39 3.36 -10.22
N MET A 140 -19.15 4.09 -9.40
CA MET A 140 -19.86 3.56 -8.24
C MET A 140 -21.34 3.36 -8.55
N THR A 141 -21.91 2.21 -8.17
CA THR A 141 -23.35 1.96 -8.32
C THR A 141 -24.17 2.72 -7.27
N ALA A 142 -25.48 2.82 -7.48
CA ALA A 142 -26.38 3.41 -6.49
C ALA A 142 -26.36 2.64 -5.16
N GLU A 143 -26.27 1.30 -5.19
CA GLU A 143 -26.16 0.50 -3.98
C GLU A 143 -24.84 0.71 -3.24
N GLU A 144 -23.74 0.85 -3.97
CA GLU A 144 -22.42 1.13 -3.38
C GLU A 144 -22.38 2.52 -2.74
N SER A 145 -22.97 3.52 -3.41
CA SER A 145 -23.10 4.87 -2.85
C SER A 145 -23.93 4.87 -1.57
N ALA A 146 -25.12 4.26 -1.60
CA ALA A 146 -26.00 4.19 -0.43
C ALA A 146 -25.33 3.42 0.73
N PHE A 147 -24.58 2.37 0.40
CA PHE A 147 -23.79 1.63 1.39
C PHE A 147 -22.69 2.50 2.01
N LEU A 148 -21.91 3.23 1.20
CA LEU A 148 -20.88 4.14 1.71
C LEU A 148 -21.48 5.23 2.60
N ASP A 149 -22.59 5.85 2.18
CA ASP A 149 -23.29 6.88 2.96
C ASP A 149 -23.79 6.32 4.31
N SER A 150 -24.17 5.04 4.34
CA SER A 150 -24.61 4.38 5.57
C SER A 150 -23.49 4.10 6.56
N VAL A 151 -22.25 3.99 6.08
CA VAL A 151 -21.08 3.62 6.90
C VAL A 151 -20.05 4.73 7.06
N GLU A 152 -20.11 5.85 6.32
CA GLU A 152 -19.07 6.90 6.36
C GLU A 152 -18.88 7.55 7.75
N LYS A 153 -19.91 7.46 8.60
CA LYS A 153 -19.92 8.04 9.94
C LYS A 153 -19.39 7.09 11.00
N GLU A 154 -19.12 5.83 10.62
CA GLU A 154 -18.61 4.83 11.53
C GLU A 154 -17.14 5.10 11.83
N GLN A 155 -16.84 5.40 13.09
CA GLN A 155 -15.50 5.79 13.53
C GLN A 155 -14.45 4.73 13.18
N TYR A 156 -14.79 3.44 13.25
CA TYR A 156 -13.84 2.36 12.94
C TYR A 156 -13.41 2.33 11.46
N ILE A 157 -14.22 2.85 10.54
CA ILE A 157 -13.85 2.94 9.12
C ILE A 157 -12.89 4.10 8.93
N LEU A 158 -13.19 5.24 9.56
CA LEU A 158 -12.28 6.37 9.59
C LEU A 158 -10.96 5.96 10.25
N ASP A 159 -11.00 5.25 11.38
CA ASP A 159 -9.81 4.76 12.07
C ASP A 159 -9.07 3.71 11.24
N PHE A 160 -9.74 2.84 10.47
CA PHE A 160 -9.05 1.88 9.60
C PHE A 160 -8.35 2.57 8.41
N LEU A 161 -9.01 3.55 7.81
CA LEU A 161 -8.48 4.32 6.67
C LEU A 161 -7.45 5.38 7.11
N ALA A 162 -7.60 5.94 8.32
CA ALA A 162 -6.72 6.95 8.91
C ALA A 162 -5.60 6.35 9.75
N ARG A 163 -5.76 5.14 10.30
CA ARG A 163 -4.60 4.35 10.73
C ARG A 163 -3.73 4.31 9.50
N SER A 164 -2.58 4.98 9.58
CA SER A 164 -1.42 4.49 8.88
C SER A 164 -1.38 3.02 9.25
N ALA A 165 -1.78 2.14 8.33
CA ALA A 165 -1.50 0.72 8.50
C ALA A 165 -0.06 0.65 8.99
N ASN A 166 0.25 -0.23 9.94
CA ASN A 166 1.59 -0.24 10.54
C ASN A 166 2.64 -0.61 9.47
N PHE A 167 3.02 0.36 8.63
CA PHE A 167 3.88 0.24 7.47
C PHE A 167 5.33 0.18 7.91
N ASP A 168 5.62 0.59 9.15
CA ASP A 168 6.91 0.42 9.79
C ASP A 168 7.31 -1.06 9.84
N VAL A 169 6.35 -2.00 9.92
CA VAL A 169 6.65 -3.44 9.92
C VAL A 169 7.25 -3.94 8.61
N VAL A 170 6.97 -3.27 7.49
CA VAL A 170 7.52 -3.62 6.17
C VAL A 170 8.68 -2.73 5.75
N LYS A 171 9.03 -1.71 6.54
CA LYS A 171 10.13 -0.80 6.22
C LYS A 171 11.47 -1.55 5.99
N PRO A 172 11.89 -2.52 6.82
CA PRO A 172 13.11 -3.28 6.57
C PRO A 172 13.06 -4.06 5.25
N ASP A 173 11.90 -4.62 4.91
CA ASP A 173 11.69 -5.32 3.63
C ASP A 173 11.79 -4.34 2.46
N MET A 174 11.23 -3.13 2.59
CA MET A 174 11.30 -2.11 1.55
C MET A 174 12.74 -1.61 1.33
N GLU A 175 13.55 -1.51 2.38
CA GLU A 175 14.98 -1.21 2.29
C GLU A 175 15.74 -2.33 1.56
N ALA A 176 15.48 -3.60 1.90
CA ALA A 176 16.08 -4.75 1.22
C ALA A 176 15.66 -4.85 -0.26
N ILE A 177 14.39 -4.60 -0.55
CA ILE A 177 13.84 -4.54 -1.91
C ILE A 177 14.53 -3.44 -2.71
N SER A 178 14.70 -2.24 -2.13
CA SER A 178 15.37 -1.12 -2.80
C SER A 178 16.82 -1.46 -3.17
N THR A 179 17.53 -2.15 -2.28
CA THR A 179 18.91 -2.62 -2.53
C THR A 179 18.93 -3.62 -3.69
N THR A 180 18.03 -4.60 -3.68
CA THR A 180 17.88 -5.60 -4.74
C THR A 180 17.58 -4.94 -6.10
N ILE A 181 16.73 -3.93 -6.13
CA ILE A 181 16.40 -3.17 -7.34
C ILE A 181 17.64 -2.49 -7.90
N ILE A 182 18.42 -1.81 -7.04
CA ILE A 182 19.64 -1.12 -7.45
C ILE A 182 20.66 -2.11 -7.99
N GLU A 183 20.87 -3.24 -7.30
CA GLU A 183 21.79 -4.30 -7.75
C GLU A 183 21.39 -4.84 -9.12
N ARG A 184 20.13 -5.25 -9.30
CA ARG A 184 19.60 -5.73 -10.59
C ARG A 184 19.77 -4.69 -11.70
N PHE A 185 19.52 -3.42 -11.39
CA PHE A 185 19.67 -2.34 -12.34
C PHE A 185 21.14 -2.10 -12.74
N VAL A 186 22.06 -2.09 -11.77
CA VAL A 186 23.50 -1.97 -12.03
C VAL A 186 24.02 -3.14 -12.86
N THR A 187 23.59 -4.38 -12.55
CA THR A 187 23.90 -5.55 -13.37
C THR A 187 23.43 -5.36 -14.79
N TRP A 188 22.16 -4.96 -15.00
CA TRP A 188 21.65 -4.69 -16.35
C TRP A 188 22.46 -3.60 -17.07
N LEU A 189 22.78 -2.48 -16.42
CA LEU A 189 23.59 -1.42 -17.02
C LEU A 189 24.96 -1.91 -17.48
N SER A 190 25.59 -2.81 -16.72
CA SER A 190 26.89 -3.37 -17.08
C SER A 190 26.83 -4.17 -18.40
N THR A 191 25.73 -4.89 -18.64
CA THR A 191 25.52 -5.64 -19.90
C THR A 191 25.21 -4.77 -21.11
N GLN A 192 24.87 -3.50 -20.91
CA GLN A 192 24.65 -2.55 -22.01
C GLN A 192 25.94 -1.85 -22.46
N LYS A 193 27.02 -1.95 -21.65
CA LYS A 193 28.32 -1.31 -21.92
C LYS A 193 29.37 -2.29 -22.48
N SER A 194 29.09 -3.60 -22.45
CA SER A 194 29.86 -4.68 -23.07
C SER A 194 29.40 -4.89 -24.51
#